data_AF-A0A9Y2G7Q4-F1
#
_entry.id   AF-A0A9Y2G7Q4-F1
#
_cell.length_a   1.000
_cell.length_b   1.000
_cell.length_c   1.000
_cell.angle_alpha   90.00
_cell.angle_beta   90.00
_cell.angle_gamma   90.00
#
_symmetry.space_group_name_H-M   'P 1'
#
loop_
_entity.id
_entity.type
_entity.pdbx_description
1 polymer ?
#
loop_
_entity_poly.entity_id
_entity_poly.type
_entity_poly.pdbx_seq_one_letter_code
_entity_poly.pdbx_strand_id
1 'polypeptide(L)' 'MALKEIRCGGCNRMLARAGQFDIIEIKCPRCRHMNHQRATSSLPSKEPARGHTDHSLDGRQASPR' A
#
# COMPACT_ATOMS: atom_id res chain seq x y z
N MET A 1 13.96 21.92 -5.52
CA MET A 1 12.80 21.06 -5.18
C MET A 1 12.95 19.74 -5.96
N ALA A 2 12.96 18.59 -5.29
CA ALA A 2 13.11 17.30 -5.97
C ALA A 2 11.76 16.84 -6.57
N LEU A 3 11.78 16.34 -7.81
CA LEU A 3 10.62 15.78 -8.49
C LEU A 3 10.67 14.25 -8.45
N LYS A 4 9.53 13.61 -8.20
CA LYS A 4 9.34 12.16 -8.28
C LYS A 4 8.71 11.76 -9.60
N GLU A 5 9.15 10.63 -10.15
CA GLU A 5 8.55 10.04 -11.34
C GLU A 5 7.30 9.25 -10.96
N ILE A 6 6.19 9.56 -11.63
CA ILE A 6 4.94 8.81 -11.52
C ILE A 6 4.87 7.90 -12.74
N ARG A 7 4.88 6.60 -12.51
CA ARG A 7 4.86 5.58 -13.57
C ARG A 7 3.52 4.85 -13.57
N CYS A 8 3.10 4.42 -14.74
CA CYS A 8 1.88 3.64 -14.90
C CYS A 8 2.07 2.23 -14.34
N GLY A 9 1.18 1.79 -13.44
CA GLY A 9 1.20 0.43 -12.89
C GLY A 9 0.96 -0.69 -13.92
N GLY A 10 0.35 -0.38 -15.08
CA GLY A 10 0.07 -1.37 -16.12
C GLY A 10 1.16 -1.54 -17.18
N CYS A 11 1.91 -0.49 -17.52
CA CYS A 11 2.91 -0.56 -18.60
C CYS A 11 4.26 0.10 -18.26
N ASN A 12 4.46 0.52 -17.01
CA ASN A 12 5.66 1.19 -16.49
C ASN A 12 6.11 2.46 -17.23
N ARG A 13 5.30 2.96 -18.17
CA ARG A 13 5.56 4.23 -18.86
C ARG A 13 5.44 5.37 -17.86
N MET A 14 6.39 6.30 -17.91
CA MET A 14 6.34 7.54 -17.14
C MET A 14 5.13 8.37 -17.57
N LEU A 15 4.30 8.74 -16.61
CA LEU A 15 3.10 9.55 -16.79
C LEU A 15 3.36 11.02 -16.48
N ALA A 16 4.09 11.29 -15.39
CA ALA A 16 4.41 12.65 -14.96
C ALA A 16 5.67 12.68 -14.08
N ARG A 17 6.24 13.87 -13.91
CA ARG A 17 7.16 14.19 -12.82
C ARG A 17 6.46 15.21 -11.93
N ALA A 18 6.33 14.92 -10.64
CA ALA A 18 5.62 15.78 -9.71
C ALA A 18 6.49 16.09 -8.49
N GLY A 19 6.37 17.31 -7.97
CA GLY A 19 6.96 17.70 -6.69
C GLY A 19 6.08 17.20 -5.55
N GLN A 20 5.49 18.14 -4.82
CA GLN A 20 4.46 17.82 -3.82
C GLN A 20 3.11 17.67 -4.51
N PHE A 21 2.39 16.61 -4.18
CA PHE A 21 1.02 16.34 -4.60
C PHE A 21 0.36 15.52 -3.51
N ASP A 22 -0.94 15.64 -3.28
CA ASP A 22 -1.64 14.80 -2.29
C ASP A 22 -2.18 13.52 -2.94
N ILE A 23 -2.95 13.69 -4.02
CA ILE A 23 -3.59 12.61 -4.78
C ILE A 23 -3.45 12.92 -6.27
N ILE A 24 -3.16 11.90 -7.07
CA ILE A 24 -3.21 11.97 -8.52
C ILE A 24 -4.08 10.84 -9.08
N GLU A 25 -4.99 11.21 -9.96
CA GLU A 25 -5.78 10.29 -10.76
C GLU A 25 -5.53 10.59 -12.24
N ILE A 26 -4.98 9.62 -12.97
CA ILE A 26 -4.60 9.83 -14.36
C ILE A 26 -4.74 8.54 -15.16
N LYS A 27 -5.36 8.64 -16.33
CA LYS A 27 -5.43 7.54 -17.29
C LYS A 27 -4.14 7.44 -18.09
N CYS A 28 -3.59 6.24 -18.21
CA CYS A 28 -2.45 6.03 -19.08
C CYS A 28 -2.88 6.10 -20.55
N PRO A 29 -2.31 7.01 -21.39
CA PRO A 29 -2.69 7.11 -22.80
C PRO A 29 -2.23 5.89 -23.61
N ARG A 30 -1.26 5.11 -23.12
CA ARG A 30 -0.75 3.92 -23.81
C ARG A 30 -1.61 2.68 -23.55
N CYS A 31 -1.79 2.30 -22.28
CA CYS A 31 -2.45 1.04 -21.93
C CYS A 31 -3.86 1.22 -21.35
N ARG A 32 -4.36 2.47 -21.25
CA ARG A 32 -5.69 2.81 -20.72
C ARG A 32 -5.92 2.48 -19.24
N HIS A 33 -4.90 1.97 -18.52
CA HIS A 33 -4.97 1.73 -17.08
C HIS A 33 -5.24 3.05 -16.33
N MET A 34 -6.20 3.04 -15.40
CA MET A 34 -6.49 4.17 -14.54
C MET A 34 -5.58 4.11 -13.32
N ASN A 35 -4.72 5.11 -13.17
CA ASN A 35 -3.72 5.14 -12.13
C ASN A 35 -4.15 6.12 -11.04
N HIS A 36 -4.41 5.59 -9.84
CA HIS A 36 -4.72 6.36 -8.64
C HIS A 36 -3.55 6.22 -7.64
N GLN A 37 -2.80 7.30 -7.42
CA GLN A 37 -1.64 7.29 -6.52
C GLN A 37 -1.76 8.41 -5.48
N ARG A 38 -1.34 8.11 -4.26
CA ARG A 38 -1.25 9.08 -3.16
C ARG A 38 0.22 9.46 -2.93
N ALA A 39 0.47 10.66 -2.44
CA ALA A 39 1.82 11.12 -2.12
C ALA A 39 2.56 10.12 -1.24
N THR A 40 3.82 9.81 -1.58
CA THR A 40 4.68 9.08 -0.63
C THR A 40 5.06 9.93 0.58
N SER A 41 4.90 11.27 0.52
CA SER A 41 5.10 12.15 1.67
C SER A 41 3.91 12.14 2.65
N SER A 42 2.74 11.67 2.22
CA SER A 42 1.58 11.44 3.08
C SER A 42 1.58 10.01 3.59
N LEU A 43 2.69 9.57 4.20
CA LEU A 43 2.67 8.34 4.99
C LEU A 43 1.83 8.65 6.25
N PRO A 44 0.69 7.97 6.49
CA PRO A 44 0.15 7.95 7.83
C PRO A 44 1.22 7.36 8.74
N SER A 45 1.46 8.02 9.87
CA SER A 45 2.21 7.48 11.01
C SER A 45 1.90 5.98 11.12
N LYS A 46 2.91 5.12 11.00
CA LYS A 46 2.78 3.70 11.30
C LYS A 46 2.49 3.58 12.79
N GLU A 47 1.21 3.56 13.16
CA GLU A 47 0.77 3.11 14.48
C GLU A 47 1.36 1.70 14.70
N PRO A 48 1.98 1.43 15.86
CA PRO A 48 2.57 0.12 16.14
C PRO A 48 1.47 -0.95 16.12
N ALA A 49 1.79 -2.10 15.51
CA ALA A 49 0.92 -3.25 15.38
C ALA A 49 0.30 -3.61 16.74
N ARG A 50 -1.04 -3.56 16.83
CA ARG A 50 -1.78 -4.01 18.00
C ARG A 50 -1.49 -5.49 18.23
N GLY A 51 -1.12 -5.80 19.48
CA GLY A 51 -0.49 -7.05 19.90
C GLY A 51 -1.24 -8.31 19.51
N HIS A 52 -0.45 -9.32 19.13
CA HIS A 52 -0.90 -10.70 19.04
C HIS A 52 -1.16 -11.21 20.46
N THR A 53 -2.43 -11.39 20.81
CA THR A 53 -2.79 -12.16 22.00
C THR A 53 -2.86 -13.62 21.59
N ASP A 54 -1.83 -14.39 21.94
CA ASP A 54 -1.84 -15.84 21.86
C ASP A 54 -2.64 -16.38 23.05
N HIS A 55 -3.87 -16.82 22.78
CA HIS A 55 -4.65 -17.60 23.73
C HIS A 55 -4.95 -18.95 23.09
N SER A 56 -3.98 -19.85 23.19
CA SER A 56 -4.15 -21.26 22.85
C SER A 56 -5.03 -21.94 23.90
N LEU A 57 -6.31 -22.16 23.59
CA LEU A 57 -7.25 -22.92 24.41
C LEU A 57 -7.69 -24.21 23.69
N ASP A 58 -6.77 -25.17 23.58
CA ASP A 58 -7.06 -26.56 23.24
C ASP A 58 -6.38 -27.40 24.33
N GLY A 59 -6.99 -28.29 25.10
CA GLY A 59 -8.22 -29.06 25.03
C GLY A 59 -7.93 -30.29 25.91
N ARG A 60 -8.79 -30.61 26.87
CA ARG A 60 -8.48 -31.58 27.96
C ARG A 60 -8.08 -32.96 27.40
N GLN A 61 -6.93 -33.49 27.79
CA GLN A 61 -6.60 -34.91 27.60
C GLN A 61 -7.41 -35.75 28.61
N ALA A 62 -8.27 -36.63 28.11
CA ALA A 62 -8.79 -37.75 28.89
C ALA A 62 -7.87 -38.96 28.65
N SER A 63 -7.22 -39.44 29.70
CA SER A 63 -6.42 -40.67 29.67
C SER A 63 -7.32 -41.88 29.41
N PRO A 64 -6.98 -42.80 28.48
CA PRO A 64 -7.60 -44.10 28.48
C PRO A 64 -7.05 -44.93 29.65
N ARG A 65 -7.91 -45.79 30.18
CA ARG A 65 -7.70 -46.65 31.34
C ARG A 65 -6.98 -47.94 30.95
#